data_AF-A0A958Y0T1-F1
#
_entry.id   AF-A0A958Y0T1-F1
#
_cell.length_a   1.000
_cell.length_b   1.000
_cell.length_c   1.000
_cell.angle_alpha   90.00
_cell.angle_beta   90.00
_cell.angle_gamma   90.00
#
_symmetry.space_group_name_H-M   'P 1'
#
loop_
_entity.id
_entity.type
_entity.pdbx_description
1 polymer ?
#
loop_
_entity_poly.entity_id
_entity_poly.type
_entity_poly.pdbx_seq_one_letter_code
_entity_poly.pdbx_strand_id
1 'polypeptide(L)'
;MKLKFSIALESIQKSILALMENPLLIKGLRDHDTTTIEYIFTRFFPMIENYVKSNGNGNRQEAEDLFMNALEVIYLKAEDENFELHSAFSSLLFEICKRQWLNILKRRKRTLPIASGQQPEVLEKDFQTAIETAERYQLYREKFRKLSEGCRRVLSLALEGLSMRDIAYKLGFASEGYARKRKFKCKQKLMQLVRMDARYPELMNHGRRRKK
;
A
#
# COMPACT_ATOMS: atom_id res chain seq x y z
N MET A 1 -22.39 9.71 19.51
CA MET A 1 -22.55 9.55 18.04
C MET A 1 -21.81 10.60 17.21
N LYS A 2 -21.83 11.89 17.60
CA LYS A 2 -21.15 13.00 16.90
C LYS A 2 -19.63 12.82 16.71
N LEU A 3 -18.92 12.26 17.70
CA LEU A 3 -17.46 12.08 17.67
C LEU A 3 -16.98 11.05 16.63
N LYS A 4 -17.72 9.94 16.42
CA LYS A 4 -17.40 8.93 15.40
C LYS A 4 -17.67 9.44 13.97
N PHE A 5 -18.60 10.38 13.82
CA PHE A 5 -18.90 11.03 12.55
C PHE A 5 -17.78 12.01 12.14
N SER A 6 -17.24 12.77 13.10
CA SER A 6 -16.13 13.72 12.87
C SER A 6 -14.85 13.01 12.40
N ILE A 7 -14.46 11.92 13.07
CA ILE A 7 -13.26 11.13 12.72
C ILE A 7 -13.41 10.48 11.34
N ALA A 8 -14.61 10.01 11.01
CA ALA A 8 -14.90 9.46 9.68
C ALA A 8 -14.82 10.54 8.59
N LEU A 9 -15.32 11.75 8.87
CA LEU A 9 -15.23 12.90 7.97
C LEU A 9 -13.77 13.30 7.74
N GLU A 10 -12.98 13.45 8.81
CA GLU A 10 -11.55 13.79 8.72
C GLU A 10 -10.75 12.76 7.91
N SER A 11 -11.04 11.47 8.09
CA SER A 11 -10.42 10.40 7.31
C SER A 11 -10.84 10.44 5.84
N ILE A 12 -12.12 10.73 5.54
CA ILE A 12 -12.60 10.91 4.16
C ILE A 12 -11.92 12.12 3.52
N GLN A 13 -11.84 13.23 4.23
CA GLN A 13 -11.27 14.49 3.76
C GLN A 13 -9.77 14.35 3.46
N LYS A 14 -9.01 13.64 4.30
CA LYS A 14 -7.60 13.28 4.00
C LYS A 14 -7.46 12.39 2.76
N SER A 15 -8.34 11.41 2.58
CA SER A 15 -8.30 10.54 1.40
C SER A 15 -8.67 11.30 0.12
N ILE A 16 -9.63 12.23 0.19
CA ILE A 16 -9.99 13.10 -0.94
C ILE A 16 -8.82 14.04 -1.28
N LEU A 17 -8.22 14.68 -0.28
CA LEU A 17 -7.07 15.58 -0.47
C LEU A 17 -5.91 14.86 -1.18
N ALA A 18 -5.58 13.64 -0.73
CA ALA A 18 -4.52 12.83 -1.34
C ALA A 18 -4.81 12.44 -2.80
N LEU A 19 -6.09 12.33 -3.20
CA LEU A 19 -6.47 12.07 -4.59
C LEU A 19 -6.46 13.36 -5.44
N MET A 20 -6.76 14.51 -4.84
CA MET A 20 -6.70 15.82 -5.50
C MET A 20 -5.26 16.27 -5.79
N GLU A 21 -4.27 15.76 -5.05
CA GLU A 21 -2.85 16.00 -5.29
C GLU A 21 -2.31 15.22 -6.50
N ASN A 22 -2.94 14.11 -6.89
CA ASN A 22 -2.43 13.23 -7.96
C ASN A 22 -2.15 13.95 -9.28
N PRO A 23 -3.06 14.80 -9.83
CA PRO A 23 -2.81 15.45 -11.11
C PRO A 23 -1.58 16.36 -11.09
N LEU A 24 -1.33 17.04 -9.96
CA LEU A 24 -0.17 17.91 -9.78
C LEU A 24 1.13 17.10 -9.75
N LEU A 25 1.16 16.00 -8.99
CA LEU A 25 2.33 15.12 -8.90
C LEU A 25 2.66 14.46 -10.24
N ILE A 26 1.63 13.98 -10.95
CA ILE A 26 1.80 13.37 -12.26
C ILE A 26 2.25 14.40 -13.30
N LYS A 27 1.67 15.61 -13.30
CA LYS A 27 2.10 16.68 -14.20
C LYS A 27 3.56 17.10 -13.93
N GLY A 28 3.93 17.36 -12.67
CA GLY A 28 5.29 17.75 -12.35
C GLY A 28 6.33 16.67 -12.67
N LEU A 29 5.97 15.39 -12.60
CA LEU A 29 6.82 14.31 -13.10
C LEU A 29 7.00 14.35 -14.62
N ARG A 30 5.94 14.56 -15.39
CA ARG A 30 6.01 14.69 -16.87
C ARG A 30 6.86 15.89 -17.29
N ASP A 31 6.70 17.01 -16.58
CA ASP A 31 7.38 18.27 -16.89
C ASP A 31 8.83 18.29 -16.38
N HIS A 32 9.31 17.19 -15.76
CA HIS A 32 10.60 17.12 -15.08
C HIS A 32 10.82 18.26 -14.06
N ASP A 33 9.75 18.71 -13.39
CA ASP A 33 9.82 19.77 -12.40
C ASP A 33 10.57 19.28 -11.14
N THR A 34 11.75 19.84 -10.93
CA THR A 34 12.64 19.50 -9.82
C THR A 34 11.95 19.74 -8.47
N THR A 35 11.11 20.76 -8.37
CA THR A 35 10.38 21.10 -7.13
C THR A 35 9.39 19.99 -6.76
N THR A 36 8.64 19.50 -7.74
CA THR A 36 7.71 18.37 -7.56
C THR A 36 8.45 17.09 -7.21
N ILE A 37 9.58 16.81 -7.86
CA ILE A 37 10.40 15.62 -7.59
C ILE A 37 10.97 15.66 -6.16
N GLU A 38 11.49 16.81 -5.72
CA GLU A 38 11.97 17.01 -4.35
C GLU A 38 10.85 16.87 -3.32
N TYR A 39 9.66 17.39 -3.63
CA TYR A 39 8.47 17.22 -2.79
C TYR A 39 8.10 15.74 -2.67
N ILE A 40 8.04 15.02 -3.79
CA ILE A 40 7.75 13.59 -3.84
C ILE A 40 8.76 12.81 -2.99
N PHE A 41 10.04 13.10 -3.15
CA PHE A 41 11.11 12.45 -2.38
C PHE A 41 10.94 12.71 -0.89
N THR A 42 10.93 13.97 -0.47
CA THR A 42 10.76 14.37 0.94
C THR A 42 9.51 13.76 1.57
N ARG A 43 8.40 13.73 0.83
CA ARG A 43 7.10 13.30 1.34
C ARG A 43 6.97 11.78 1.47
N PHE A 44 7.42 11.03 0.46
CA PHE A 44 7.09 9.61 0.32
C PHE A 44 8.26 8.67 0.55
N PHE A 45 9.51 9.12 0.37
CA PHE A 45 10.69 8.29 0.56
C PHE A 45 10.80 7.64 1.96
N PRO A 46 10.50 8.35 3.07
CA PRO A 46 10.61 7.76 4.41
C PRO A 46 9.76 6.49 4.59
N MET A 47 8.61 6.41 3.92
CA MET A 47 7.75 5.22 3.96
C MET A 47 8.41 4.02 3.26
N ILE A 48 9.09 4.26 2.13
CA ILE A 48 9.78 3.22 1.37
C ILE A 48 11.02 2.75 2.12
N GLU A 49 11.82 3.68 2.63
CA GLU A 49 13.00 3.37 3.44
C GLU A 49 12.65 2.51 4.65
N ASN A 50 11.60 2.88 5.39
CA ASN A 50 11.14 2.11 6.54
C ASN A 50 10.65 0.71 6.14
N TYR A 51 9.96 0.58 5.01
CA TYR A 51 9.52 -0.72 4.50
C TYR A 51 10.71 -1.63 4.14
N VAL A 52 11.69 -1.11 3.42
CA VAL A 52 12.90 -1.85 3.00
C VAL A 52 13.72 -2.29 4.20
N LYS A 53 13.94 -1.40 5.19
CA LYS A 53 14.62 -1.73 6.44
C LYS A 53 13.87 -2.79 7.25
N SER A 54 12.55 -2.64 7.39
CA SER A 54 11.73 -3.54 8.21
C SER A 54 11.46 -4.90 7.57
N ASN A 55 11.63 -5.02 6.25
CA ASN A 55 11.28 -6.22 5.50
C ASN A 55 12.50 -6.79 4.79
N GLY A 56 13.34 -7.56 5.49
CA GLY A 56 14.51 -8.21 4.87
C GLY A 56 15.82 -7.44 5.02
N ASN A 57 15.88 -6.51 5.97
CA ASN A 57 17.09 -5.80 6.41
C ASN A 57 17.82 -5.06 5.27
N GLY A 58 17.06 -4.41 4.38
CA GLY A 58 17.65 -3.56 3.36
C GLY A 58 18.22 -2.27 3.92
N ASN A 59 19.11 -1.63 3.18
CA ASN A 59 19.73 -0.37 3.56
C ASN A 59 19.06 0.83 2.85
N ARG A 60 19.51 2.04 3.20
CA ARG A 60 18.98 3.28 2.62
C ARG A 60 19.21 3.38 1.10
N GLN A 61 20.41 3.04 0.63
CA GLN A 61 20.75 3.09 -0.80
C GLN A 61 19.82 2.21 -1.62
N GLU A 62 19.54 1.00 -1.16
CA GLU A 62 18.62 0.08 -1.83
C GLU A 62 17.19 0.64 -1.87
N ALA A 63 16.78 1.37 -0.83
CA ALA A 63 15.49 2.06 -0.82
C ALA A 63 15.48 3.24 -1.80
N GLU A 64 16.56 4.01 -1.91
CA GLU A 64 16.70 5.12 -2.87
C GLU A 64 16.64 4.60 -4.30
N ASP A 65 17.38 3.53 -4.61
CA ASP A 65 17.36 2.90 -5.92
C ASP A 65 15.95 2.40 -6.29
N LEU A 66 15.26 1.74 -5.34
CA LEU A 66 13.86 1.31 -5.53
C LEU A 66 12.92 2.49 -5.78
N PHE A 67 13.10 3.57 -5.03
CA PHE A 67 12.27 4.76 -5.12
C PHE A 67 12.41 5.41 -6.49
N MET A 68 13.65 5.63 -6.94
CA MET A 68 13.94 6.25 -8.24
C MET A 68 13.45 5.37 -9.40
N ASN A 69 13.71 4.05 -9.34
CA ASN A 69 13.17 3.11 -10.33
C ASN A 69 11.63 3.11 -10.35
N ALA A 70 10.99 3.29 -9.19
CA ALA A 70 9.53 3.37 -9.13
C ALA A 70 8.99 4.68 -9.73
N LEU A 71 9.68 5.81 -9.50
CA LEU A 71 9.33 7.08 -10.13
C LEU A 71 9.47 7.03 -11.65
N GLU A 72 10.54 6.42 -12.16
CA GLU A 72 10.74 6.22 -13.60
C GLU A 72 9.58 5.41 -14.21
N VAL A 73 9.18 4.32 -13.56
CA VAL A 73 8.01 3.52 -14.00
C VAL A 73 6.71 4.33 -13.99
N ILE A 74 6.53 5.24 -13.03
CA ILE A 74 5.34 6.10 -12.97
C ILE A 74 5.40 7.17 -14.06
N TYR A 75 6.57 7.76 -14.29
CA TYR A 75 6.81 8.71 -15.38
C TYR A 75 6.45 8.09 -16.73
N LEU A 76 7.00 6.92 -17.06
CA LEU A 76 6.73 6.23 -18.33
C LEU A 76 5.25 5.89 -18.50
N LYS A 77 4.54 5.60 -17.41
CA LYS A 77 3.08 5.41 -17.45
C LYS A 77 2.33 6.71 -17.64
N ALA A 78 2.84 7.79 -17.05
CA ALA A 78 2.26 9.10 -17.19
C ALA A 78 2.41 9.64 -18.61
N GLU A 79 3.40 9.22 -19.40
CA GLU A 79 3.50 9.63 -20.82
C GLU A 79 2.29 9.18 -21.68
N ASP A 80 1.53 8.16 -21.26
CA ASP A 80 0.24 7.86 -21.87
C ASP A 80 -0.76 8.97 -21.54
N GLU A 81 -1.24 9.67 -22.57
CA GLU A 81 -2.24 10.74 -22.42
C GLU A 81 -3.54 10.27 -21.77
N ASN A 82 -3.86 8.98 -21.85
CA ASN A 82 -5.03 8.36 -21.23
C ASN A 82 -4.77 7.87 -19.80
N PHE A 83 -3.58 8.10 -19.25
CA PHE A 83 -3.25 7.67 -17.89
C PHE A 83 -3.98 8.51 -16.85
N GLU A 84 -4.99 7.90 -16.22
CA GLU A 84 -5.67 8.44 -15.05
C GLU A 84 -5.32 7.66 -13.79
N LEU A 85 -4.82 8.38 -12.78
CA LEU A 85 -4.46 7.80 -11.50
C LEU A 85 -5.63 7.89 -10.50
N HIS A 86 -6.40 6.80 -10.41
CA HIS A 86 -7.56 6.70 -9.52
C HIS A 86 -7.25 6.31 -8.07
N SER A 87 -6.01 5.90 -7.78
CA SER A 87 -5.53 5.62 -6.41
C SER A 87 -4.61 6.74 -5.95
N ALA A 88 -4.39 6.91 -4.64
CA ALA A 88 -3.42 7.91 -4.19
C ALA A 88 -2.02 7.60 -4.74
N PHE A 89 -1.28 8.62 -5.17
CA PHE A 89 0.08 8.48 -5.69
C PHE A 89 0.99 7.63 -4.80
N SER A 90 0.93 7.86 -3.49
CA SER A 90 1.65 7.07 -2.48
C SER A 90 1.36 5.57 -2.55
N SER A 91 0.13 5.18 -2.90
CA SER A 91 -0.27 3.77 -3.01
C SER A 91 0.34 3.11 -4.25
N LEU A 92 0.32 3.79 -5.40
CA LEU A 92 0.96 3.31 -6.63
C LEU A 92 2.47 3.19 -6.43
N LEU A 93 3.10 4.24 -5.89
CA LEU A 93 4.54 4.30 -5.63
C LEU A 93 4.99 3.18 -4.69
N PHE A 94 4.30 3.03 -3.56
CA PHE A 94 4.59 1.99 -2.58
C PHE A 94 4.49 0.61 -3.21
N GLU A 95 3.50 0.37 -4.06
CA GLU A 95 3.30 -0.95 -4.66
C GLU A 95 4.38 -1.31 -5.69
N ILE A 96 4.85 -0.33 -6.47
CA ILE A 96 5.95 -0.54 -7.39
C ILE A 96 7.22 -0.88 -6.59
N CYS A 97 7.56 -0.07 -5.58
CA CYS A 97 8.72 -0.31 -4.71
C CYS A 97 8.65 -1.69 -4.03
N LYS A 98 7.49 -2.02 -3.46
CA LYS A 98 7.25 -3.31 -2.79
C LYS A 98 7.49 -4.49 -3.74
N ARG A 99 6.92 -4.46 -4.94
CA ARG A 99 7.08 -5.53 -5.93
C ARG A 99 8.56 -5.72 -6.30
N GLN A 100 9.26 -4.62 -6.58
CA GLN A 100 10.69 -4.66 -6.90
C GLN A 100 11.51 -5.21 -5.73
N TRP A 101 11.23 -4.77 -4.50
CA TRP A 101 11.93 -5.26 -3.30
C TRP A 101 11.71 -6.76 -3.06
N LEU A 102 10.47 -7.25 -3.20
CA LEU A 102 10.18 -8.68 -3.08
C LEU A 102 10.94 -9.50 -4.13
N ASN A 103 11.10 -8.99 -5.34
CA ASN A 103 11.92 -9.63 -6.37
C ASN A 103 13.40 -9.68 -5.96
N ILE A 104 13.93 -8.60 -5.37
CA ILE A 104 15.30 -8.56 -4.83
C ILE A 104 15.46 -9.61 -3.73
N LEU A 105 14.55 -9.65 -2.75
CA LEU A 105 14.59 -10.65 -1.67
C LEU A 105 14.49 -12.09 -2.18
N LYS A 106 13.66 -12.34 -3.19
CA LYS A 106 13.54 -13.65 -3.83
C LYS A 106 14.86 -14.07 -4.50
N ARG A 107 15.56 -13.13 -5.13
CA ARG A 107 16.90 -13.37 -5.72
C ARG A 107 17.92 -13.67 -4.61
N ARG A 108 17.97 -12.87 -3.54
CA ARG A 108 18.86 -13.11 -2.38
C ARG A 108 18.66 -14.49 -1.76
N LYS A 109 17.41 -14.93 -1.62
CA LYS A 109 17.07 -16.26 -1.11
C LYS A 109 17.51 -17.40 -2.03
N ARG A 110 17.64 -17.16 -3.33
CA ARG A 110 18.16 -18.16 -4.29
C ARG A 110 19.69 -18.26 -4.24
N THR A 111 20.38 -17.22 -3.77
CA THR A 111 21.85 -17.16 -3.66
C THR A 111 22.36 -17.72 -2.33
N LEU A 112 21.50 -17.94 -1.33
CA LEU A 112 21.87 -18.49 -0.02
C LEU A 112 21.43 -19.97 0.09
N PRO A 113 22.28 -20.89 0.60
CA PRO A 113 21.86 -22.25 0.94
C PRO A 113 20.73 -22.22 1.98
N ILE A 114 19.74 -23.08 1.78
CA ILE A 114 18.44 -23.06 2.44
C ILE A 114 18.57 -23.13 3.97
N ALA A 115 18.01 -22.15 4.66
CA ALA A 115 17.54 -22.30 6.03
C ALA A 115 16.20 -21.59 6.24
N SER A 116 15.16 -22.41 6.41
CA SER A 116 13.91 -22.14 7.13
C SER A 116 12.94 -21.03 6.65
N GLY A 117 11.78 -21.48 6.18
CA GLY A 117 10.55 -21.28 6.95
C GLY A 117 9.59 -20.13 6.56
N GLN A 118 8.48 -20.55 5.92
CA GLN A 118 7.14 -19.94 5.94
C GLN A 118 6.83 -18.76 4.99
N GLN A 119 6.07 -19.10 3.94
CA GLN A 119 5.41 -18.21 2.98
C GLN A 119 4.11 -17.58 3.55
N PRO A 120 3.86 -16.30 3.22
CA PRO A 120 2.53 -15.70 3.19
C PRO A 120 2.06 -15.27 1.77
N GLU A 121 2.67 -15.83 0.71
CA GLU A 121 2.65 -15.34 -0.68
C GLU A 121 1.24 -15.27 -1.33
N VAL A 122 0.30 -16.10 -0.88
CA VAL A 122 -1.07 -16.18 -1.46
C VAL A 122 -1.99 -15.06 -0.96
N LEU A 123 -1.80 -14.56 0.27
CA LEU A 123 -2.67 -13.54 0.88
C LEU A 123 -2.28 -12.10 0.52
N GLU A 124 -1.12 -11.89 -0.10
CA GLU A 124 -0.69 -10.56 -0.57
C GLU A 124 -1.28 -10.19 -1.92
N LYS A 125 -1.34 -11.12 -2.87
CA LYS A 125 -1.95 -10.87 -4.20
C LYS A 125 -3.39 -10.41 -4.09
N ASP A 126 -4.21 -11.08 -3.27
CA ASP A 126 -5.64 -10.77 -3.19
C ASP A 126 -5.96 -9.42 -2.51
N PHE A 127 -5.06 -8.94 -1.64
CA PHE A 127 -5.21 -7.63 -1.01
C PHE A 127 -4.90 -6.49 -2.00
N GLN A 128 -3.99 -6.75 -2.94
CA GLN A 128 -3.52 -5.76 -3.88
C GLN A 128 -4.46 -5.57 -5.07
N THR A 129 -5.01 -6.66 -5.58
CA THR A 129 -5.99 -6.63 -6.69
C THR A 129 -7.31 -5.98 -6.28
N ALA A 130 -7.62 -5.95 -4.98
CA ALA A 130 -8.82 -5.29 -4.44
C ALA A 130 -8.75 -3.75 -4.43
N ILE A 131 -7.69 -3.12 -4.96
CA ILE A 131 -7.47 -1.66 -4.96
C ILE A 131 -6.97 -1.18 -6.34
N GLU A 132 -7.60 -1.64 -7.42
CA GLU A 132 -7.21 -1.22 -8.78
C GLU A 132 -8.21 -0.24 -9.42
N THR A 133 -9.42 -0.09 -8.86
CA THR A 133 -10.46 0.83 -9.36
C THR A 133 -11.12 1.59 -8.20
N ALA A 134 -11.74 2.75 -8.48
CA ALA A 134 -12.48 3.53 -7.48
C ALA A 134 -13.57 2.69 -6.77
N GLU A 135 -14.26 1.84 -7.52
CA GLU A 135 -15.30 0.94 -7.01
C GLU A 135 -14.73 -0.14 -6.09
N ARG A 136 -13.58 -0.73 -6.45
CA ARG A 136 -12.86 -1.70 -5.62
C ARG A 136 -12.36 -1.05 -4.32
N TYR A 137 -11.83 0.18 -4.41
CA TYR A 137 -11.43 0.96 -3.24
C TYR A 137 -12.61 1.31 -2.34
N GLN A 138 -13.77 1.63 -2.93
CA GLN A 138 -14.98 1.92 -2.18
C GLN A 138 -15.49 0.68 -1.43
N LEU A 139 -15.54 -0.47 -2.10
CA LEU A 139 -15.84 -1.76 -1.46
C LEU A 139 -14.85 -2.05 -0.32
N TYR A 140 -13.55 -1.87 -0.57
CA TYR A 140 -12.52 -2.03 0.46
C TYR A 140 -12.78 -1.13 1.67
N ARG A 141 -13.05 0.18 1.48
CA ARG A 141 -13.33 1.10 2.59
C ARG A 141 -14.58 0.72 3.37
N GLU A 142 -15.64 0.31 2.68
CA GLU A 142 -16.86 -0.17 3.32
C GLU A 142 -16.59 -1.38 4.22
N LYS A 143 -15.83 -2.37 3.73
CA LYS A 143 -15.49 -3.56 4.53
C LYS A 143 -14.49 -3.25 5.64
N PHE A 144 -13.55 -2.34 5.39
CA PHE A 144 -12.61 -1.88 6.41
C PHE A 144 -13.34 -1.28 7.61
N ARG A 145 -14.40 -0.49 7.38
CA ARG A 145 -15.24 0.07 8.46
C ARG A 145 -15.92 -1.01 9.30
N LYS A 146 -16.24 -2.17 8.74
CA LYS A 146 -16.87 -3.31 9.44
C LYS A 146 -15.90 -4.09 10.33
N LEU A 147 -14.59 -3.86 10.24
CA LEU A 147 -13.62 -4.47 11.16
C LEU A 147 -13.78 -3.92 12.58
N SER A 148 -13.30 -4.65 13.58
CA SER A 148 -13.17 -4.12 14.94
C SER A 148 -12.21 -2.93 14.98
N GLU A 149 -12.40 -2.02 15.93
CA GLU A 149 -11.56 -0.82 16.07
C GLU A 149 -10.07 -1.16 16.19
N GLY A 150 -9.74 -2.17 17.00
CA GLY A 150 -8.36 -2.66 17.12
C GLY A 150 -7.80 -3.15 15.78
N CYS A 151 -8.60 -3.82 14.95
CA CYS A 151 -8.14 -4.24 13.63
C CYS A 151 -7.95 -3.08 12.66
N ARG A 152 -8.85 -2.09 12.68
CA ARG A 152 -8.68 -0.87 11.87
C ARG A 152 -7.40 -0.14 12.26
N ARG A 153 -7.16 0.05 13.57
CA ARG A 153 -5.94 0.73 14.06
C ARG A 153 -4.66 0.00 13.65
N VAL A 154 -4.62 -1.33 13.79
CA VAL A 154 -3.46 -2.13 13.37
C VAL A 154 -3.20 -1.98 11.86
N LEU A 155 -4.24 -2.07 11.04
CA LEU A 155 -4.08 -1.98 9.60
C LEU A 155 -3.77 -0.55 9.14
N SER A 156 -4.37 0.48 9.74
CA SER A 156 -4.07 1.90 9.45
C SER A 156 -2.63 2.25 9.76
N LEU A 157 -2.14 1.92 10.96
CA LEU A 157 -0.74 2.19 11.32
C LEU A 157 0.24 1.42 10.42
N ALA A 158 -0.12 0.19 10.02
CA ALA A 158 0.68 -0.58 9.08
C ALA A 158 0.66 0.01 7.66
N LEU A 159 -0.44 0.65 7.25
CA LEU A 159 -0.57 1.37 5.99
C LEU A 159 0.15 2.72 6.02
N GLU A 160 0.27 3.34 7.19
CA GLU A 160 1.11 4.52 7.44
C GLU A 160 2.62 4.17 7.47
N GLY A 161 2.97 2.89 7.31
CA GLY A 161 4.36 2.43 7.21
C GLY A 161 5.05 2.16 8.54
N LEU A 162 4.33 2.14 9.67
CA LEU A 162 4.94 1.85 10.97
C LEU A 162 5.43 0.39 11.05
N SER A 163 6.57 0.21 11.71
CA SER A 163 7.10 -1.12 11.99
C SER A 163 6.17 -1.88 12.95
N MET A 164 6.20 -3.22 12.94
CA MET A 164 5.37 -4.00 13.87
C MET A 164 5.76 -3.75 15.33
N ARG A 165 7.02 -3.34 15.58
CA ARG A 165 7.51 -2.92 16.88
C ARG A 165 6.84 -1.61 17.32
N ASP A 166 6.80 -0.60 16.44
CA ASP A 166 6.16 0.68 16.75
C ASP A 166 4.64 0.53 16.89
N ILE A 167 4.02 -0.33 16.09
CA ILE A 167 2.60 -0.67 16.24
C ILE A 167 2.36 -1.38 17.56
N ALA A 168 3.22 -2.32 17.95
CA ALA A 168 3.10 -2.98 19.24
C ALA A 168 3.18 -1.96 20.39
N TYR A 169 4.16 -1.06 20.33
CA TYR A 169 4.31 0.02 21.30
C TYR A 169 3.09 0.96 21.33
N LYS A 170 2.68 1.51 20.18
CA LYS A 170 1.54 2.44 20.07
C LYS A 170 0.20 1.84 20.47
N LEU A 171 0.02 0.52 20.32
CA LEU A 171 -1.23 -0.17 20.65
C LEU A 171 -1.16 -0.95 21.96
N GLY A 172 -0.06 -0.85 22.71
CA GLY A 172 0.11 -1.54 24.00
C GLY A 172 0.10 -3.07 23.89
N PHE A 173 0.61 -3.61 22.77
CA PHE A 173 0.71 -5.05 22.59
C PHE A 173 1.96 -5.62 23.26
N ALA A 174 1.83 -6.85 23.78
CA ALA A 174 2.88 -7.54 24.51
C ALA A 174 4.17 -7.77 23.70
N SER A 175 4.09 -7.86 22.37
CA SER A 175 5.28 -8.05 21.52
C SER A 175 5.03 -7.65 20.06
N GLU A 176 6.12 -7.43 19.33
CA GLU A 176 6.11 -7.30 17.86
C GLU A 176 5.45 -8.52 17.21
N GLY A 177 5.78 -9.74 17.68
CA GLY A 177 5.20 -10.97 17.15
C GLY A 177 3.68 -11.01 17.28
N TYR A 178 3.14 -10.51 18.40
CA TYR A 178 1.70 -10.35 18.58
C TYR A 178 1.11 -9.33 17.61
N ALA A 179 1.76 -8.18 17.41
CA ALA A 179 1.32 -7.17 16.43
C ALA A 179 1.27 -7.74 15.01
N ARG A 180 2.29 -8.51 14.60
CA ARG A 180 2.36 -9.17 13.29
C ARG A 180 1.24 -10.19 13.11
N LYS A 181 1.02 -11.05 14.11
CA LYS A 181 -0.08 -12.05 14.12
C LYS A 181 -1.45 -11.35 14.09
N ARG A 182 -1.61 -10.25 14.82
CA ARG A 182 -2.84 -9.45 14.84
C ARG A 182 -3.10 -8.82 13.48
N LYS A 183 -2.10 -8.19 12.85
CA LYS A 183 -2.17 -7.63 11.49
C LYS A 183 -2.63 -8.69 10.49
N PHE A 184 -2.03 -9.88 10.53
CA PHE A 184 -2.41 -10.99 9.65
C PHE A 184 -3.88 -11.39 9.82
N LYS A 185 -4.34 -11.61 11.05
CA LYS A 185 -5.75 -11.96 11.33
C LYS A 185 -6.73 -10.87 10.86
N CYS A 186 -6.40 -9.61 11.12
CA CYS A 186 -7.22 -8.47 10.69
C CYS A 186 -7.31 -8.39 9.17
N LYS A 187 -6.19 -8.63 8.47
CA LYS A 187 -6.15 -8.69 7.01
C LYS A 187 -7.01 -9.84 6.47
N GLN A 188 -6.89 -11.05 7.02
CA GLN A 188 -7.73 -12.19 6.63
C GLN A 188 -9.22 -11.88 6.81
N LYS A 189 -9.59 -11.25 7.93
CA LYS A 189 -10.98 -10.88 8.18
C LYS A 189 -11.49 -9.85 7.17
N LEU A 190 -10.67 -8.87 6.82
CA LEU A 190 -11.00 -7.88 5.80
C LEU A 190 -11.23 -8.54 4.44
N MET A 191 -10.31 -9.42 4.04
CA MET A 191 -10.44 -10.17 2.78
C MET A 191 -11.68 -11.05 2.76
N GLN A 192 -12.03 -11.69 3.88
CA GLN A 192 -13.27 -12.45 3.99
C GLN A 192 -14.49 -11.55 3.74
N LEU A 193 -14.55 -10.37 4.37
CA LEU A 193 -15.65 -9.41 4.19
C LEU A 193 -15.76 -8.88 2.77
N VAL A 194 -14.62 -8.72 2.07
CA VAL A 194 -14.56 -8.31 0.67
C VAL A 194 -15.08 -9.43 -0.24
N ARG A 195 -14.59 -10.67 -0.06
CA ARG A 195 -15.01 -11.83 -0.85
C ARG A 195 -16.49 -12.22 -0.69
N MET A 196 -17.07 -11.93 0.47
CA MET A 196 -18.49 -12.17 0.74
C MET A 196 -19.42 -11.09 0.17
N ASP A 197 -18.89 -9.99 -0.38
CA ASP A 197 -19.72 -8.98 -1.02
C ASP A 197 -20.20 -9.45 -2.38
N ALA A 198 -21.48 -9.20 -2.69
CA ALA A 198 -22.08 -9.58 -3.96
C ALA A 198 -21.35 -8.96 -5.17
N ARG A 199 -20.74 -7.78 -5.02
CA ARG A 199 -19.99 -7.08 -6.08
C ARG A 199 -18.61 -7.67 -6.36
N TYR A 200 -18.12 -8.58 -5.51
CA TYR A 200 -16.75 -9.10 -5.59
C TYR A 200 -16.45 -9.79 -6.94
N PRO A 201 -17.32 -10.66 -7.48
CA PRO A 201 -17.07 -11.32 -8.77
C PRO A 201 -16.96 -10.34 -9.93
N GLU A 202 -17.84 -9.34 -10.03
CA GLU A 202 -17.76 -8.36 -11.12
C GLU A 202 -16.51 -7.51 -10.99
N LEU A 203 -16.27 -6.98 -9.79
CA LEU A 203 -15.15 -6.09 -9.53
C LEU A 203 -13.82 -6.77 -9.84
N MET A 204 -13.61 -8.04 -9.47
CA MET A 204 -12.33 -8.73 -9.69
C MET A 204 -12.13 -9.27 -11.12
N ASN A 205 -13.18 -9.36 -11.93
CA ASN A 205 -13.11 -9.91 -13.30
C ASN A 205 -12.84 -8.86 -14.39
N HIS A 206 -12.99 -7.56 -14.11
CA HIS A 206 -12.80 -6.49 -15.11
C HIS A 206 -11.37 -6.32 -15.65
N GLY A 207 -10.35 -6.93 -15.02
CA GLY A 207 -8.96 -6.90 -15.51
C GLY A 207 -8.64 -7.86 -16.67
N ARG A 208 -9.55 -8.78 -17.03
CA ARG A 208 -9.33 -9.77 -18.11
C ARG A 208 -10.04 -9.46 -19.43
N ARG A 209 -10.93 -8.47 -19.48
CA ARG A 209 -11.82 -8.25 -20.65
C ARG A 209 -11.38 -7.15 -21.63
N ARG A 210 -10.29 -6.41 -21.37
CA ARG A 210 -9.78 -5.35 -22.28
C ARG A 210 -8.65 -5.82 -23.20
N LYS A 211 -8.75 -7.04 -23.73
CA LYS A 211 -8.00 -7.50 -24.91
C LYS A 211 -9.00 -8.01 -25.93
N LYS A 212 -9.54 -7.11 -26.73
CA LYS A 212 -10.05 -7.39 -28.07
C LYS A 212 -9.73 -6.18 -28.93
#